data_AF-A0A101JCS5-F1
#
_entry.id   AF-A0A101JCS5-F1
#
_cell.length_a   1.000
_cell.length_b   1.000
_cell.length_c   1.000
_cell.angle_alpha   90.00
_cell.angle_beta   90.00
_cell.angle_gamma   90.00
#
_symmetry.space_group_name_H-M   'P 1'
#
loop_
_entity.id
_entity.type
_entity.pdbx_description
1 polymer ?
#
loop_
_entity_poly.entity_id
_entity_poly.type
_entity_poly.pdbx_seq_one_letter_code
_entity_poly.pdbx_strand_id
1 'polypeptide(L)'
;MTGGERLERRYRRLIRVYPPGPRREELLNTLLDCAPPDRVRPTVREVGNVVRHGVRARLGRPKSRSVVVLAALAALVAGCFGAAGMSVLGWQFAPALTGVVQAQGIDRTVFPGMAVKSCEDGDEWVYSSDCADMPAFIWNPDLEGTRYGYLEYVVAPTAATLDHLTFTTEVRDRLVADGWRIGADIRVHAGIDDLDTSVLDGTSAPFPGNDVETNVREATFWAQRDGLVLEFFDATGSDVPGGGIDPQAKARFTVARSAPWWLWAMTVAGGLAGILAGWLTTGWISRRLEGNGPASVAAVLPAWLVALPLTYAVLPLNEQVGRPWEEGIFVGLHARLASWPDLGFTVLNPVIVLALIAFGPALIVVASARRTPDGEIPWADRDPSF
;
A
#
# COMPACT_ATOMS: atom_id res chain seq x y z
N MET A 1 35.50 17.28 -32.60
CA MET A 1 35.25 16.29 -31.52
C MET A 1 35.54 14.90 -32.04
N THR A 2 36.73 14.40 -31.74
CA THR A 2 37.15 13.04 -32.13
C THR A 2 36.28 11.96 -31.43
N GLY A 3 36.32 10.73 -31.92
CA GLY A 3 35.66 9.58 -31.27
C GLY A 3 36.14 9.41 -29.81
N GLY A 4 37.44 9.56 -29.58
CA GLY A 4 38.08 9.48 -28.25
C GLY A 4 37.55 10.53 -27.26
N GLU A 5 37.46 11.81 -27.66
CA GLU A 5 36.92 12.86 -26.79
C GLU A 5 35.44 12.62 -26.37
N ARG A 6 34.67 11.92 -27.21
CA ARG A 6 33.29 11.53 -26.89
C ARG A 6 33.26 10.40 -25.88
N LEU A 7 34.13 9.41 -26.03
CA LEU A 7 34.25 8.28 -25.11
C LEU A 7 34.75 8.75 -23.73
N GLU A 8 35.81 9.55 -23.69
CA GLU A 8 36.37 10.12 -22.45
C GLU A 8 35.33 10.89 -21.64
N ARG A 9 34.54 11.76 -22.29
CA ARG A 9 33.44 12.48 -21.62
C ARG A 9 32.39 11.54 -21.02
N ARG A 10 32.08 10.43 -21.70
CA ARG A 10 31.13 9.42 -21.19
C ARG A 10 31.72 8.67 -20.01
N TYR A 11 32.98 8.25 -20.08
CA TYR A 11 33.66 7.64 -18.94
C TYR A 11 33.78 8.60 -17.76
N ARG A 12 34.14 9.87 -17.96
CA ARG A 12 34.16 10.91 -16.91
C ARG A 12 32.82 11.07 -16.20
N ARG A 13 31.71 11.01 -16.93
CA ARG A 13 30.36 11.01 -16.34
C ARG A 13 30.12 9.73 -15.54
N LEU A 14 30.45 8.57 -16.10
CA LEU A 14 30.26 7.26 -15.48
C LEU A 14 31.05 7.11 -14.17
N ILE A 15 32.32 7.52 -14.14
CA ILE A 15 33.17 7.43 -12.94
C ILE A 15 32.76 8.42 -11.84
N ARG A 16 31.78 9.33 -12.05
CA ARG A 16 31.24 10.16 -10.94
C ARG A 16 30.63 9.30 -9.83
N VAL A 17 30.28 8.06 -10.14
CA VAL A 17 29.82 7.07 -9.15
C VAL A 17 30.94 6.71 -8.15
N TYR A 18 32.22 6.96 -8.44
CA TYR A 18 33.31 6.84 -7.46
C TYR A 18 33.46 8.10 -6.59
N PRO A 19 33.95 7.98 -5.34
CA PRO A 19 34.36 9.14 -4.55
C PRO A 19 35.43 9.99 -5.28
N PRO A 20 35.48 11.32 -5.08
CA PRO A 20 36.57 12.14 -5.60
C PRO A 20 37.91 11.70 -4.99
N GLY A 21 38.98 11.70 -5.79
CA GLY A 21 40.33 11.36 -5.37
C GLY A 21 41.20 10.83 -6.52
N PRO A 22 42.51 10.60 -6.29
CA PRO A 22 43.48 10.18 -7.32
C PRO A 22 43.05 8.90 -8.05
N ARG A 23 42.49 7.95 -7.29
CA ARG A 23 42.00 6.67 -7.78
C ARG A 23 40.92 6.79 -8.87
N ARG A 24 40.18 7.89 -8.89
CA ARG A 24 39.15 8.13 -9.91
C ARG A 24 39.76 8.45 -11.27
N GLU A 25 40.85 9.20 -11.30
CA GLU A 25 41.60 9.52 -12.52
C GLU A 25 42.41 8.31 -13.02
N GLU A 26 43.01 7.53 -12.10
CA GLU A 26 43.64 6.24 -12.46
C GLU A 26 42.68 5.28 -13.17
N LEU A 27 41.44 5.19 -12.65
CA LEU A 27 40.41 4.33 -13.22
C LEU A 27 39.91 4.85 -14.57
N LEU A 28 39.87 6.18 -14.76
CA LEU A 28 39.58 6.78 -16.07
C LEU A 28 40.65 6.41 -17.10
N ASN A 29 41.92 6.60 -16.74
CA ASN A 29 43.05 6.29 -17.62
C ASN A 29 43.04 4.81 -18.00
N THR A 30 42.87 3.93 -17.02
CA THR A 30 42.77 2.48 -17.27
C THR A 30 41.64 2.12 -18.23
N LEU A 31 40.46 2.74 -18.10
CA LEU A 31 39.32 2.50 -19.00
C LEU A 31 39.56 3.00 -20.42
N LEU A 32 40.33 4.08 -20.58
CA LEU A 32 40.71 4.62 -21.89
C LEU A 32 41.81 3.77 -22.54
N ASP A 33 42.82 3.35 -21.77
CA ASP A 33 43.93 2.51 -22.25
C ASP A 33 43.44 1.11 -22.69
N CYS A 34 42.40 0.61 -22.03
CA CYS A 34 41.78 -0.68 -22.37
C CYS A 34 40.72 -0.58 -23.48
N ALA A 35 40.34 0.63 -23.91
CA ALA A 35 39.34 0.81 -24.97
C ALA A 35 39.99 0.64 -26.36
N PRO A 36 39.38 -0.14 -27.28
CA PRO A 36 39.80 -0.18 -28.68
C PRO A 36 39.79 1.23 -29.31
N PRO A 37 40.70 1.53 -30.26
CA PRO A 37 40.90 2.87 -30.82
C PRO A 37 39.68 3.43 -31.57
N ASP A 38 38.75 2.57 -32.01
CA ASP A 38 37.52 2.90 -32.72
C ASP A 38 36.29 3.01 -31.79
N ARG A 39 36.43 2.72 -30.49
CA ARG A 39 35.30 2.73 -29.55
C ARG A 39 34.81 4.15 -29.27
N VAL A 40 33.52 4.38 -29.49
CA VAL A 40 32.86 5.68 -29.25
C VAL A 40 31.89 5.69 -28.06
N ARG A 41 31.56 4.52 -27.50
CA ARG A 41 30.66 4.37 -26.35
C ARG A 41 31.19 3.31 -25.37
N PRO A 42 31.02 3.50 -24.05
CA PRO A 42 31.19 2.43 -23.07
C PRO A 42 30.26 1.27 -23.39
N THR A 43 30.76 0.05 -23.21
CA THR A 43 29.95 -1.16 -23.28
C THR A 43 29.02 -1.26 -22.07
N VAL A 44 27.91 -1.98 -22.20
CA VAL A 44 26.97 -2.23 -21.08
C VAL A 44 27.67 -2.91 -19.90
N ARG A 45 28.64 -3.80 -20.18
CA ARG A 45 29.44 -4.49 -19.17
C ARG A 45 30.35 -3.53 -18.40
N GLU A 46 31.02 -2.60 -19.08
CA GLU A 46 31.84 -1.56 -18.43
C GLU A 46 30.96 -0.65 -17.55
N VAL A 47 29.80 -0.22 -18.06
CA VAL A 47 28.82 0.56 -17.28
C VAL A 47 28.41 -0.18 -16.02
N GLY A 48 27.98 -1.43 -16.13
CA GLY A 48 27.58 -2.26 -15.00
C GLY A 48 28.70 -2.45 -13.98
N ASN A 49 29.93 -2.73 -14.43
CA ASN A 49 31.08 -2.88 -13.56
C ASN A 49 31.44 -1.58 -12.82
N VAL A 50 31.56 -0.45 -13.54
CA VAL A 50 31.92 0.84 -12.93
C VAL A 50 30.84 1.28 -11.94
N VAL A 51 29.57 1.13 -12.27
CA VAL A 51 28.46 1.46 -11.35
C VAL A 51 28.52 0.57 -10.11
N ARG A 52 28.62 -0.75 -10.28
CA ARG A 52 28.68 -1.71 -9.16
C ARG A 52 29.85 -1.42 -8.21
N HIS A 53 31.05 -1.24 -8.76
CA HIS A 53 32.24 -1.01 -7.96
C HIS A 53 32.32 0.42 -7.40
N GLY A 54 31.79 1.41 -8.11
CA GLY A 54 31.69 2.79 -7.62
C GLY A 54 30.71 2.91 -6.46
N VAL A 55 29.53 2.29 -6.56
CA VAL A 55 28.56 2.19 -5.46
C VAL A 55 29.21 1.48 -4.27
N ARG A 56 29.89 0.35 -4.49
CA ARG A 56 30.63 -0.34 -3.42
C ARG A 56 31.73 0.52 -2.80
N ALA A 57 32.46 1.31 -3.58
CA ALA A 57 33.48 2.24 -3.08
C ALA A 57 32.89 3.41 -2.29
N ARG A 58 31.67 3.83 -2.62
CA ARG A 58 30.92 4.87 -1.89
C ARG A 58 30.28 4.34 -0.61
N LEU A 59 29.72 3.14 -0.63
CA LEU A 59 29.09 2.53 0.54
C LEU A 59 30.11 1.86 1.48
N GLY A 60 31.33 1.61 1.02
CA GLY A 60 32.35 0.90 1.79
C GLY A 60 32.20 -0.62 1.72
N ARG A 61 33.17 -1.34 2.31
CA ARG A 61 33.02 -2.77 2.58
C ARG A 61 32.49 -2.86 4.02
N PRO A 62 31.23 -3.28 4.23
CA PRO A 62 30.73 -3.46 5.58
C PRO A 62 31.65 -4.45 6.30
N LYS A 63 32.35 -3.99 7.34
CA LYS A 63 33.21 -4.86 8.15
C LYS A 63 32.39 -5.90 8.92
N SER A 64 31.12 -5.60 9.18
CA SER A 64 30.19 -6.49 9.90
C SER A 64 29.07 -7.00 9.00
N ARG A 65 28.75 -8.30 9.13
CA ARG A 65 27.56 -8.91 8.52
C ARG A 65 26.26 -8.30 9.04
N SER A 66 26.23 -7.80 10.27
CA SER A 66 25.03 -7.18 10.87
C SER A 66 24.58 -5.93 10.12
N VAL A 67 25.52 -5.14 9.59
CA VAL A 67 25.21 -3.94 8.78
C VAL A 67 24.49 -4.32 7.48
N VAL A 68 24.88 -5.44 6.86
CA VAL A 68 24.22 -5.92 5.63
C VAL A 68 22.79 -6.35 5.93
N VAL A 69 22.57 -7.06 7.03
CA VAL A 69 21.22 -7.45 7.47
C VAL A 69 20.38 -6.22 7.75
N LEU A 70 20.91 -5.24 8.48
CA LEU A 70 20.20 -3.99 8.76
C LEU A 70 19.87 -3.23 7.46
N ALA A 71 20.81 -3.12 6.52
CA ALA A 71 20.57 -2.48 5.23
C ALA A 71 19.50 -3.20 4.38
N ALA A 72 19.49 -4.54 4.42
CA ALA A 72 18.48 -5.33 3.73
C ALA A 72 17.09 -5.09 4.31
N LEU A 73 16.96 -5.12 5.64
CA LEU A 73 15.71 -4.77 6.31
C LEU A 73 15.29 -3.33 5.94
N ALA A 74 16.24 -2.38 5.87
CA ALA A 74 15.95 -0.96 5.61
C ALA A 74 15.36 -0.77 4.24
N ALA A 75 15.97 -1.46 3.28
CA ALA A 75 15.49 -1.51 1.94
C ALA A 75 14.08 -2.09 1.88
N LEU A 76 13.79 -3.20 2.58
CA LEU A 76 12.46 -3.80 2.60
C LEU A 76 11.40 -2.83 3.17
N VAL A 77 11.66 -2.22 4.32
CA VAL A 77 10.71 -1.26 4.93
C VAL A 77 10.52 -0.03 4.04
N ALA A 78 11.61 0.57 3.55
CA ALA A 78 11.53 1.69 2.62
C ALA A 78 10.81 1.30 1.31
N GLY A 79 10.93 0.05 0.88
CA GLY A 79 10.19 -0.53 -0.23
C GLY A 79 8.69 -0.56 0.01
N CYS A 80 8.24 -1.05 1.17
CA CYS A 80 6.81 -1.02 1.53
C CYS A 80 6.26 0.41 1.51
N PHE A 81 7.01 1.38 2.04
CA PHE A 81 6.63 2.80 1.98
C PHE A 81 6.58 3.35 0.56
N GLY A 82 7.60 3.06 -0.25
CA GLY A 82 7.63 3.51 -1.64
C GLY A 82 6.47 2.92 -2.45
N ALA A 83 6.15 1.65 -2.21
CA ALA A 83 5.01 0.98 -2.81
C ALA A 83 3.69 1.66 -2.41
N ALA A 84 3.45 1.85 -1.11
CA ALA A 84 2.23 2.49 -0.63
C ALA A 84 2.09 3.95 -1.10
N GLY A 85 3.17 4.74 -1.02
CA GLY A 85 3.17 6.14 -1.49
C GLY A 85 2.88 6.25 -2.99
N MET A 86 3.45 5.36 -3.81
CA MET A 86 3.16 5.34 -5.24
C MET A 86 1.79 4.77 -5.57
N SER A 87 1.22 3.88 -4.75
CA SER A 87 -0.18 3.45 -4.88
C SER A 87 -1.12 4.64 -4.62
N VAL A 88 -0.90 5.40 -3.55
CA VAL A 88 -1.69 6.61 -3.23
C VAL A 88 -1.60 7.62 -4.37
N LEU A 89 -0.38 7.93 -4.83
CA LEU A 89 -0.18 8.81 -5.98
C LEU A 89 -0.83 8.27 -7.24
N GLY A 90 -0.76 6.96 -7.48
CA GLY A 90 -1.43 6.32 -8.61
C GLY A 90 -2.92 6.56 -8.57
N TRP A 91 -3.57 6.40 -7.43
CA TRP A 91 -5.00 6.71 -7.29
C TRP A 91 -5.36 8.17 -7.52
N GLN A 92 -4.45 9.13 -7.28
CA GLN A 92 -4.65 10.53 -7.65
C GLN A 92 -4.72 10.74 -9.17
N PHE A 93 -4.12 9.84 -9.96
CA PHE A 93 -4.18 9.85 -11.42
C PHE A 93 -5.23 8.90 -11.98
N ALA A 94 -5.90 8.11 -11.13
CA ALA A 94 -6.99 7.26 -11.58
C ALA A 94 -8.15 8.16 -12.05
N PRO A 95 -8.86 7.77 -13.13
CA PRO A 95 -10.06 8.49 -13.55
C PRO A 95 -11.00 8.72 -12.37
N ALA A 96 -11.67 9.87 -12.32
CA ALA A 96 -12.70 10.13 -11.32
C ALA A 96 -13.79 9.04 -11.39
N LEU A 97 -14.41 8.74 -10.25
CA LEU A 97 -15.62 7.92 -10.25
C LEU A 97 -16.62 8.67 -11.15
N THR A 98 -17.25 7.93 -12.06
CA THR A 98 -18.05 8.51 -13.15
C THR A 98 -19.05 9.53 -12.61
N GLY A 99 -19.18 10.67 -13.29
CA GLY A 99 -20.06 11.76 -12.83
C GLY A 99 -21.49 11.30 -12.58
N VAL A 100 -22.22 12.02 -11.73
CA VAL A 100 -23.59 11.72 -11.24
C VAL A 100 -24.52 11.14 -12.31
N VAL A 101 -24.45 11.65 -13.54
CA VAL A 101 -25.27 11.21 -14.69
C VAL A 101 -25.06 9.73 -15.05
N GLN A 102 -23.85 9.20 -14.97
CA GLN A 102 -23.59 7.79 -15.29
C GLN A 102 -24.04 6.88 -14.16
N ALA A 103 -23.97 7.35 -12.91
CA ALA A 103 -24.47 6.60 -11.77
C ALA A 103 -26.01 6.53 -11.75
N GLN A 104 -26.69 7.58 -12.22
CA GLN A 104 -28.13 7.60 -12.57
C GLN A 104 -28.52 6.75 -13.79
N GLY A 105 -27.57 6.13 -14.48
CA GLY A 105 -27.86 5.06 -15.43
C GLY A 105 -27.90 3.69 -14.75
N ILE A 106 -27.03 3.49 -13.76
CA ILE A 106 -26.85 2.22 -13.05
C ILE A 106 -28.05 1.96 -12.13
N ASP A 107 -28.52 2.98 -11.42
CA ASP A 107 -29.70 2.92 -10.55
C ASP A 107 -30.96 2.44 -11.30
N ARG A 108 -31.21 2.91 -12.52
CA ARG A 108 -32.35 2.51 -13.35
C ARG A 108 -32.27 1.06 -13.81
N THR A 109 -31.05 0.56 -14.01
CA THR A 109 -30.80 -0.85 -14.36
C THR A 109 -30.98 -1.75 -13.14
N VAL A 110 -30.43 -1.35 -11.99
CA VAL A 110 -30.45 -2.15 -10.76
C VAL A 110 -31.83 -2.12 -10.10
N PHE A 111 -32.43 -0.93 -9.97
CA PHE A 111 -33.67 -0.65 -9.25
C PHE A 111 -34.74 0.01 -10.14
N PRO A 112 -35.25 -0.68 -11.16
CA PRO A 112 -36.19 -0.09 -12.11
C PRO A 112 -37.48 0.35 -11.42
N GLY A 113 -37.77 1.66 -11.49
CA GLY A 113 -39.00 2.25 -10.95
C GLY A 113 -39.04 2.37 -9.42
N MET A 114 -37.95 2.10 -8.72
CA MET A 114 -37.87 2.28 -7.27
C MET A 114 -37.32 3.66 -6.93
N ALA A 115 -37.78 4.21 -5.80
CA ALA A 115 -37.18 5.41 -5.24
C ALA A 115 -35.84 5.04 -4.59
N VAL A 116 -34.75 5.35 -5.30
CA VAL A 116 -33.40 5.12 -4.81
C VAL A 116 -33.01 6.29 -3.93
N LYS A 117 -32.72 6.03 -2.67
CA LYS A 117 -32.10 7.02 -1.80
C LYS A 117 -30.63 7.07 -2.14
N SER A 118 -30.18 8.25 -2.56
CA SER A 118 -28.76 8.51 -2.76
C SER A 118 -28.26 9.45 -1.67
N CYS A 119 -26.95 9.51 -1.54
CA CYS A 119 -26.25 10.36 -0.58
C CYS A 119 -26.52 11.87 -0.70
N GLU A 120 -27.29 12.34 -1.69
CA GLU A 120 -27.65 13.75 -1.88
C GLU A 120 -28.93 14.18 -1.12
N ASP A 121 -29.75 13.22 -0.65
CA ASP A 121 -31.08 13.54 -0.10
C ASP A 121 -31.09 14.14 1.31
N GLY A 122 -29.91 14.36 1.93
CA GLY A 122 -29.78 15.04 3.24
C GLY A 122 -30.47 14.33 4.42
N ASP A 123 -31.02 13.14 4.19
CA ASP A 123 -31.58 12.29 5.24
C ASP A 123 -30.45 11.81 6.16
N GLU A 124 -30.65 11.98 7.46
CA GLU A 124 -29.77 11.68 8.61
C GLU A 124 -29.11 10.29 8.59
N TRP A 125 -29.58 9.39 7.71
CA TRP A 125 -29.23 7.97 7.65
C TRP A 125 -28.30 7.60 6.50
N VAL A 126 -27.90 8.55 5.65
CA VAL A 126 -26.89 8.32 4.62
C VAL A 126 -25.63 9.10 4.99
N TYR A 127 -24.59 8.37 5.42
CA TYR A 127 -23.26 8.91 5.68
C TYR A 127 -22.69 9.55 4.42
N SER A 128 -22.97 10.83 4.20
CA SER A 128 -22.57 11.56 3.00
C SER A 128 -21.89 12.87 3.38
N SER A 129 -20.61 12.93 3.05
CA SER A 129 -19.95 14.20 2.77
C SER A 129 -20.16 14.44 1.26
N ASP A 130 -20.90 15.49 0.92
CA ASP A 130 -21.15 16.04 -0.43
C ASP A 130 -20.72 15.18 -1.64
N CYS A 131 -21.68 14.45 -2.21
CA CYS A 131 -21.43 13.42 -3.23
C CYS A 131 -21.04 13.90 -4.62
N ALA A 132 -21.18 15.19 -4.91
CA ALA A 132 -20.70 15.75 -6.16
C ALA A 132 -19.16 15.79 -6.23
N ASP A 133 -18.49 15.83 -5.07
CA ASP A 133 -17.04 16.06 -4.94
C ASP A 133 -16.36 15.02 -4.04
N MET A 134 -16.81 13.75 -4.07
CA MET A 134 -16.20 12.73 -3.23
C MET A 134 -14.69 12.59 -3.54
N PRO A 135 -13.81 12.86 -2.55
CA PRO A 135 -12.39 12.70 -2.74
C PRO A 135 -12.06 11.24 -3.04
N ALA A 136 -10.92 10.99 -3.69
CA ALA A 136 -10.46 9.62 -3.97
C ALA A 136 -10.37 8.75 -2.70
N PHE A 137 -10.23 9.39 -1.53
CA PHE A 137 -10.12 8.78 -0.22
C PHE A 137 -11.09 9.44 0.77
N ILE A 138 -11.92 8.63 1.43
CA ILE A 138 -12.84 9.07 2.47
C ILE A 138 -12.40 8.44 3.78
N TRP A 139 -12.23 9.27 4.81
CA TRP A 139 -12.05 8.78 6.17
C TRP A 139 -13.41 8.36 6.71
N ASN A 140 -13.58 7.07 7.04
CA ASN A 140 -14.77 6.58 7.71
C ASN A 140 -14.45 6.38 9.20
N PRO A 141 -14.97 7.25 10.09
CA PRO A 141 -14.67 7.17 11.52
C PRO A 141 -15.23 5.91 12.18
N ASP A 142 -16.32 5.35 11.66
CA ASP A 142 -17.03 4.21 12.27
C ASP A 142 -16.44 2.85 11.86
N LEU A 143 -15.69 2.83 10.76
CA LEU A 143 -15.03 1.63 10.22
C LEU A 143 -13.50 1.75 10.29
N GLU A 144 -13.02 2.60 11.21
CA GLU A 144 -11.61 2.80 11.61
C GLU A 144 -10.61 2.86 10.45
N GLY A 145 -10.96 3.47 9.31
CA GLY A 145 -10.11 3.35 8.12
C GLY A 145 -10.38 4.34 6.99
N THR A 146 -9.40 4.40 6.07
CA THR A 146 -9.51 5.17 4.83
C THR A 146 -10.07 4.27 3.73
N ARG A 147 -11.23 4.64 3.17
CA ARG A 147 -11.86 3.93 2.05
C ARG A 147 -11.59 4.64 0.75
N TYR A 148 -11.47 3.88 -0.33
CA TYR A 148 -11.53 4.44 -1.67
C TYR A 148 -12.94 4.96 -1.93
N GLY A 149 -13.07 6.14 -2.55
CA GLY A 149 -14.37 6.75 -2.82
C GLY A 149 -15.29 5.78 -3.59
N TYR A 150 -16.42 5.46 -2.97
CA TYR A 150 -17.49 4.63 -3.52
C TYR A 150 -18.82 5.39 -3.40
N LEU A 151 -19.77 5.05 -4.26
CA LEU A 151 -21.15 5.53 -4.15
C LEU A 151 -22.02 4.37 -3.67
N GLU A 152 -22.86 4.63 -2.69
CA GLU A 152 -23.81 3.66 -2.16
C GLU A 152 -25.23 4.10 -2.48
N TYR A 153 -26.03 3.16 -2.96
CA TYR A 153 -27.42 3.34 -3.34
C TYR A 153 -28.26 2.35 -2.57
N VAL A 154 -29.30 2.83 -1.90
CA VAL A 154 -30.17 2.01 -1.06
C VAL A 154 -31.61 2.23 -1.48
N VAL A 155 -32.37 1.14 -1.57
CA VAL A 155 -33.83 1.22 -1.72
C VAL A 155 -34.51 0.73 -0.45
N ALA A 156 -35.64 1.36 -0.13
CA ALA A 156 -36.52 0.90 0.95
C ALA A 156 -37.10 -0.48 0.59
N PRO A 157 -37.45 -1.31 1.60
CA PRO A 157 -38.06 -2.60 1.34
C PRO A 157 -39.36 -2.49 0.53
N THR A 158 -39.48 -3.35 -0.47
CA THR A 158 -40.68 -3.56 -1.27
C THR A 158 -41.02 -5.05 -1.30
N ALA A 159 -42.21 -5.42 -1.76
CA ALA A 159 -42.55 -6.83 -1.95
C ALA A 159 -41.54 -7.57 -2.86
N ALA A 160 -40.92 -6.88 -3.83
CA ALA A 160 -39.89 -7.45 -4.69
C ALA A 160 -38.58 -7.69 -3.94
N THR A 161 -38.07 -6.71 -3.20
CA THR A 161 -36.80 -6.83 -2.46
C THR A 161 -36.88 -7.76 -1.25
N LEU A 162 -38.08 -8.16 -0.83
CA LEU A 162 -38.27 -9.17 0.22
C LEU A 162 -38.06 -10.60 -0.29
N ASP A 163 -38.18 -10.84 -1.60
CA ASP A 163 -37.78 -12.10 -2.24
C ASP A 163 -36.33 -11.98 -2.75
N HIS A 164 -35.37 -12.05 -1.82
CA HIS A 164 -33.97 -11.72 -2.09
C HIS A 164 -33.38 -12.50 -3.26
N LEU A 165 -33.66 -13.81 -3.34
CA LEU A 165 -33.03 -14.64 -4.35
C LEU A 165 -33.58 -14.31 -5.74
N THR A 166 -34.90 -14.20 -5.87
CA THR A 166 -35.53 -13.82 -7.13
C THR A 166 -35.08 -12.42 -7.52
N PHE A 167 -35.16 -11.45 -6.61
CA PHE A 167 -34.79 -10.06 -6.88
C PHE A 167 -33.31 -9.92 -7.26
N THR A 168 -32.41 -10.53 -6.51
CA THR A 168 -30.96 -10.53 -6.81
C THR A 168 -30.66 -11.16 -8.17
N THR A 169 -31.35 -12.25 -8.52
CA THR A 169 -31.21 -12.91 -9.82
C THR A 169 -31.68 -11.99 -10.95
N GLU A 170 -32.81 -11.33 -10.78
CA GLU A 170 -33.29 -10.37 -11.78
C GLU A 170 -32.35 -9.16 -11.93
N VAL A 171 -31.79 -8.64 -10.84
CA VAL A 171 -30.79 -7.56 -10.89
C VAL A 171 -29.56 -8.01 -11.67
N ARG A 172 -29.06 -9.22 -11.38
CA ARG A 172 -27.93 -9.82 -12.11
C ARG A 172 -28.23 -9.90 -13.60
N ASP A 173 -29.40 -10.40 -13.98
CA ASP A 173 -29.79 -10.56 -15.37
C ASP A 173 -29.93 -9.21 -16.09
N ARG A 174 -30.48 -8.19 -15.43
CA ARG A 174 -30.53 -6.81 -15.96
C ARG A 174 -29.14 -6.24 -16.17
N LEU A 175 -28.22 -6.43 -15.23
CA LEU A 175 -26.82 -5.99 -15.38
C LEU A 175 -26.11 -6.72 -16.53
N VAL A 176 -26.31 -8.03 -16.68
CA VAL A 176 -25.77 -8.80 -17.82
C VAL A 176 -26.31 -8.26 -19.15
N ALA A 177 -27.62 -8.00 -19.23
CA ALA A 177 -28.24 -7.42 -20.41
C ALA A 177 -27.71 -6.00 -20.74
N ASP A 178 -27.34 -5.24 -19.71
CA ASP A 178 -26.69 -3.92 -19.81
C ASP A 178 -25.16 -4.02 -20.04
N GLY A 179 -24.64 -5.22 -20.35
CA GLY A 179 -23.24 -5.44 -20.74
C GLY A 179 -22.25 -5.51 -19.56
N TRP A 180 -22.72 -5.68 -18.33
CA TRP A 180 -21.85 -5.93 -17.19
C TRP A 180 -21.33 -7.37 -17.19
N ARG A 181 -20.09 -7.53 -16.74
CA ARG A 181 -19.48 -8.84 -16.50
C ARG A 181 -19.65 -9.23 -15.04
N ILE A 182 -20.47 -10.24 -14.78
CA ILE A 182 -20.62 -10.85 -13.46
C ILE A 182 -19.44 -11.78 -13.21
N GLY A 183 -18.79 -11.71 -12.06
CA GLY A 183 -17.62 -12.58 -11.81
C GLY A 183 -17.63 -13.42 -10.54
N ALA A 184 -18.74 -13.45 -9.81
CA ALA A 184 -19.08 -14.59 -8.97
C ALA A 184 -20.56 -14.90 -9.11
N ASP A 185 -20.90 -16.17 -8.91
CA ASP A 185 -22.29 -16.55 -8.69
C ASP A 185 -22.81 -15.94 -7.38
N ILE A 186 -24.14 -15.85 -7.28
CA ILE A 186 -24.83 -15.29 -6.12
C ILE A 186 -24.43 -16.12 -4.90
N ARG A 187 -23.81 -15.45 -3.92
CA ARG A 187 -23.55 -16.04 -2.63
C ARG A 187 -24.77 -15.83 -1.75
N VAL A 188 -25.25 -16.93 -1.22
CA VAL A 188 -26.38 -16.97 -0.30
C VAL A 188 -25.84 -17.32 1.08
N HIS A 189 -25.95 -16.41 2.04
CA HIS A 189 -25.63 -16.71 3.44
C HIS A 189 -26.94 -17.11 4.15
N ALA A 190 -27.05 -18.38 4.50
CA ALA A 190 -28.08 -18.86 5.42
C ALA A 190 -27.62 -18.50 6.84
N GLY A 191 -28.34 -17.60 7.53
CA GLY A 191 -27.88 -16.97 8.76
C GLY A 191 -27.93 -17.83 10.03
N ILE A 192 -27.45 -19.09 9.99
CA ILE A 192 -27.55 -20.03 11.14
C ILE A 192 -26.22 -20.74 11.48
N ASP A 193 -25.15 -20.62 10.68
CA ASP A 193 -23.94 -21.42 10.93
C ASP A 193 -22.98 -20.88 12.01
N ASP A 194 -23.21 -19.68 12.57
CA ASP A 194 -22.36 -19.09 13.64
C ASP A 194 -23.06 -19.00 15.01
N LEU A 195 -24.27 -19.55 15.13
CA LEU A 195 -24.84 -19.88 16.44
C LEU A 195 -24.16 -21.17 16.91
N ASP A 196 -23.06 -20.95 17.63
CA ASP A 196 -22.32 -21.93 18.42
C ASP A 196 -23.11 -23.24 18.65
N THR A 197 -22.83 -24.24 17.83
CA THR A 197 -23.41 -25.58 17.98
C THR A 197 -23.04 -26.21 19.33
N SER A 198 -22.19 -25.58 20.17
CA SER A 198 -22.01 -25.98 21.57
C SER A 198 -23.27 -25.76 22.44
N VAL A 199 -24.26 -24.97 22.00
CA VAL A 199 -25.59 -24.92 22.65
C VAL A 199 -26.45 -26.15 22.30
N LEU A 200 -26.01 -26.98 21.35
CA LEU A 200 -26.59 -28.30 21.05
C LEU A 200 -25.93 -29.44 21.83
N ASP A 201 -25.25 -29.15 22.96
CA ASP A 201 -24.85 -30.16 23.95
C ASP A 201 -26.08 -30.66 24.75
N GLY A 202 -27.05 -31.23 24.03
CA GLY A 202 -28.03 -32.24 24.44
C GLY A 202 -28.92 -32.02 25.67
N THR A 203 -28.87 -30.86 26.35
CA THR A 203 -29.49 -30.67 27.67
C THR A 203 -30.62 -29.65 27.69
N SER A 204 -30.76 -28.84 26.65
CA SER A 204 -31.94 -28.00 26.43
C SER A 204 -32.97 -28.79 25.62
N ALA A 205 -34.16 -29.00 26.19
CA ALA A 205 -35.27 -29.64 25.51
C ALA A 205 -35.57 -28.92 24.18
N PRO A 206 -35.84 -29.65 23.08
CA PRO A 206 -36.21 -29.04 21.82
C PRO A 206 -37.40 -28.11 22.05
N PHE A 207 -37.25 -26.81 21.75
CA PHE A 207 -38.37 -25.88 21.77
C PHE A 207 -39.36 -26.33 20.69
N PRO A 208 -40.56 -26.83 21.05
CA PRO A 208 -41.54 -27.26 20.06
C PRO A 208 -42.16 -26.01 19.44
N GLY A 209 -41.97 -25.82 18.14
CA GLY A 209 -42.57 -24.71 17.37
C GLY A 209 -41.60 -23.88 16.53
N ASN A 210 -40.30 -24.16 16.57
CA ASN A 210 -39.32 -23.45 15.76
C ASN A 210 -38.91 -24.31 14.56
N ASP A 211 -39.83 -24.49 13.61
CA ASP A 211 -39.45 -24.79 12.23
C ASP A 211 -38.75 -23.54 11.70
N VAL A 212 -37.48 -23.37 12.08
CA VAL A 212 -36.64 -22.30 11.54
C VAL A 212 -36.30 -22.73 10.13
N GLU A 213 -37.25 -22.51 9.23
CA GLU A 213 -36.99 -22.43 7.80
C GLU A 213 -35.73 -21.56 7.65
N THR A 214 -34.69 -22.14 7.05
CA THR A 214 -33.40 -21.49 6.82
C THR A 214 -33.64 -20.31 5.87
N ASN A 215 -34.15 -19.22 6.42
CA ASN A 215 -34.41 -17.99 5.70
C ASN A 215 -33.08 -17.49 5.19
N VAL A 216 -32.92 -17.51 3.87
CA VAL A 216 -31.83 -16.82 3.19
C VAL A 216 -31.85 -15.39 3.68
N ARG A 217 -30.82 -15.00 4.45
CA ARG A 217 -30.78 -13.67 5.04
C ARG A 217 -30.09 -12.68 4.14
N GLU A 218 -29.19 -13.16 3.28
CA GLU A 218 -28.35 -12.31 2.45
C GLU A 218 -28.06 -12.95 1.09
N ALA A 219 -28.16 -12.15 0.03
CA ALA A 219 -27.75 -12.48 -1.32
C ALA A 219 -26.80 -11.38 -1.85
N THR A 220 -25.62 -11.78 -2.31
CA THR A 220 -24.62 -10.84 -2.83
C THR A 220 -23.94 -11.35 -4.09
N PHE A 221 -23.59 -10.43 -5.00
CA PHE A 221 -22.73 -10.69 -6.14
C PHE A 221 -21.97 -9.42 -6.55
N TRP A 222 -21.02 -9.57 -7.47
CA TRP A 222 -20.28 -8.45 -8.03
C TRP A 222 -20.33 -8.43 -9.56
N ALA A 223 -20.25 -7.23 -10.11
CA ALA A 223 -20.26 -6.96 -11.54
C ALA A 223 -19.19 -5.94 -11.92
N GLN A 224 -18.70 -5.99 -13.16
CA GLN A 224 -17.72 -5.03 -13.68
C GLN A 224 -18.08 -4.53 -15.08
N ARG A 225 -17.93 -3.23 -15.33
CA ARG A 225 -18.08 -2.59 -16.65
C ARG A 225 -17.24 -1.31 -16.71
N ASP A 226 -16.50 -1.11 -17.80
CA ASP A 226 -15.77 0.15 -18.10
C ASP A 226 -14.89 0.68 -16.96
N GLY A 227 -14.23 -0.21 -16.23
CA GLY A 227 -13.37 0.15 -15.11
C GLY A 227 -14.12 0.47 -13.82
N LEU A 228 -15.44 0.24 -13.77
CA LEU A 228 -16.25 0.25 -12.55
C LEU A 228 -16.43 -1.16 -12.00
N VAL A 229 -16.60 -1.22 -10.69
CA VAL A 229 -16.95 -2.42 -9.92
C VAL A 229 -18.24 -2.10 -9.19
N LEU A 230 -19.23 -2.94 -9.36
CA LEU A 230 -20.49 -2.88 -8.63
C LEU A 230 -20.54 -4.08 -7.68
N GLU A 231 -20.81 -3.83 -6.42
CA GLU A 231 -21.15 -4.84 -5.42
C GLU A 231 -22.64 -4.69 -5.10
N PHE A 232 -23.40 -5.75 -5.30
CA PHE A 232 -24.82 -5.80 -4.95
C PHE A 232 -24.98 -6.61 -3.67
N PHE A 233 -25.80 -6.10 -2.76
CA PHE A 233 -26.09 -6.72 -1.48
C PHE A 233 -27.57 -6.55 -1.18
N ASP A 234 -28.26 -7.64 -0.95
CA ASP A 234 -29.66 -7.65 -0.54
C ASP A 234 -29.81 -8.53 0.69
N ALA A 235 -30.33 -7.96 1.77
CA ALA A 235 -30.49 -8.66 3.03
C ALA A 235 -31.76 -8.28 3.77
N THR A 236 -32.32 -9.24 4.50
CA THR A 236 -33.34 -9.01 5.52
C THR A 236 -32.64 -8.77 6.85
N GLY A 237 -32.84 -7.57 7.41
CA GLY A 237 -32.46 -7.31 8.79
C GLY A 237 -33.15 -8.35 9.69
N SER A 238 -32.39 -9.04 10.53
CA SER A 238 -33.02 -9.76 11.64
C SER A 238 -33.62 -8.71 12.57
N ASP A 239 -34.91 -8.84 12.91
CA ASP A 239 -35.61 -8.07 13.94
C ASP A 239 -34.98 -8.30 15.33
N VAL A 240 -33.68 -8.08 15.50
CA VAL A 240 -32.99 -8.16 16.79
C VAL A 240 -33.23 -6.82 17.49
N PRO A 241 -34.10 -6.77 18.51
CA PRO A 241 -34.38 -5.52 19.19
C PRO A 241 -33.11 -5.10 19.94
N GLY A 242 -32.53 -3.95 19.56
CA GLY A 242 -31.40 -3.34 20.27
C GLY A 242 -30.05 -3.35 19.55
N GLY A 243 -29.91 -4.03 18.42
CA GLY A 243 -28.84 -3.71 17.49
C GLY A 243 -29.22 -2.44 16.74
N GLY A 244 -28.45 -1.36 16.81
CA GLY A 244 -28.72 -0.11 16.07
C GLY A 244 -28.70 -0.23 14.53
N ILE A 245 -28.81 -1.46 14.01
CA ILE A 245 -28.95 -1.79 12.61
C ILE A 245 -30.45 -1.86 12.35
N ASP A 246 -30.92 -0.88 11.57
CA ASP A 246 -32.30 -0.71 11.14
C ASP A 246 -32.94 -2.05 10.71
N PRO A 247 -34.03 -2.51 11.35
CA PRO A 247 -34.62 -3.85 11.17
C PRO A 247 -35.26 -4.09 9.79
N GLN A 248 -35.16 -3.13 8.88
CA GLN A 248 -35.79 -3.21 7.57
C GLN A 248 -34.88 -3.86 6.54
N ALA A 249 -35.43 -4.78 5.75
CA ALA A 249 -34.74 -5.39 4.62
C ALA A 249 -34.26 -4.30 3.64
N LYS A 250 -32.99 -4.35 3.24
CA LYS A 250 -32.38 -3.34 2.37
C LYS A 250 -31.69 -4.03 1.22
N ALA A 251 -32.15 -3.73 0.01
CA ALA A 251 -31.35 -3.93 -1.19
C ALA A 251 -30.50 -2.69 -1.40
N ARG A 252 -29.19 -2.89 -1.56
CA ARG A 252 -28.23 -1.84 -1.83
C ARG A 252 -27.24 -2.27 -2.90
N PHE A 253 -26.65 -1.29 -3.57
CA PHE A 253 -25.44 -1.54 -4.34
C PHE A 253 -24.41 -0.45 -4.09
N THR A 254 -23.16 -0.85 -4.16
CA THR A 254 -22.00 0.03 -4.06
C THR A 254 -21.27 0.04 -5.39
N VAL A 255 -20.96 1.22 -5.90
CA VAL A 255 -20.13 1.38 -7.10
C VAL A 255 -18.80 1.98 -6.71
N ALA A 256 -17.72 1.29 -7.06
CA ALA A 256 -16.36 1.71 -6.86
C ALA A 256 -15.57 1.66 -8.18
N ARG A 257 -14.39 2.30 -8.19
CA ARG A 257 -13.45 2.20 -9.30
C ARG A 257 -12.68 0.88 -9.20
N SER A 258 -12.53 0.20 -10.33
CA SER A 258 -11.54 -0.87 -10.44
C SER A 258 -10.14 -0.26 -10.42
N ALA A 259 -9.20 -0.95 -9.78
CA ALA A 259 -7.78 -0.57 -9.82
C ALA A 259 -7.29 -0.60 -11.27
N PRO A 260 -6.83 0.53 -11.84
CA PRO A 260 -6.24 0.52 -13.17
C PRO A 260 -5.03 -0.42 -13.21
N TRP A 261 -4.84 -1.14 -14.31
CA TRP A 261 -3.74 -2.11 -14.43
C TRP A 261 -2.34 -1.48 -14.18
N TRP A 262 -2.17 -0.20 -14.53
CA TRP A 262 -0.92 0.53 -14.34
C TRP A 262 -0.66 0.91 -12.88
N LEU A 263 -1.67 0.84 -11.99
CA LEU A 263 -1.51 1.08 -10.57
C LEU A 263 -0.50 0.09 -9.98
N TRP A 264 -0.60 -1.19 -10.34
CA TRP A 264 0.37 -2.21 -9.96
C TRP A 264 1.80 -1.86 -10.40
N ALA A 265 1.95 -1.35 -11.63
CA ALA A 265 3.26 -0.93 -12.12
C ALA A 265 3.82 0.25 -11.31
N MET A 266 2.97 1.22 -10.93
CA MET A 266 3.37 2.34 -10.07
C MET A 266 3.76 1.86 -8.67
N THR A 267 2.99 0.98 -8.06
CA THR A 267 3.33 0.36 -6.77
C THR A 267 4.68 -0.34 -6.83
N VAL A 268 4.88 -1.22 -7.81
CA VAL A 268 6.12 -1.98 -7.95
C VAL A 268 7.30 -1.04 -8.18
N ALA A 269 7.14 -0.03 -9.04
CA ALA A 269 8.15 0.99 -9.27
C ALA A 269 8.48 1.76 -7.98
N GLY A 270 7.46 2.14 -7.21
CA GLY A 270 7.61 2.77 -5.90
C GLY A 270 8.36 1.88 -4.91
N GLY A 271 8.00 0.60 -4.85
CA GLY A 271 8.67 -0.35 -3.97
C GLY A 271 10.14 -0.55 -4.32
N LEU A 272 10.47 -0.67 -5.60
CA LEU A 272 11.85 -0.76 -6.05
C LEU A 272 12.64 0.52 -5.77
N ALA A 273 12.03 1.68 -5.98
CA ALA A 273 12.64 2.97 -5.65
C ALA A 273 12.89 3.12 -4.14
N GLY A 274 11.92 2.70 -3.31
CA GLY A 274 12.03 2.65 -1.86
C GLY A 274 13.15 1.73 -1.38
N ILE A 275 13.24 0.50 -1.92
CA ILE A 275 14.33 -0.46 -1.65
C ILE A 275 15.68 0.17 -1.94
N LEU A 276 15.83 0.77 -3.12
CA LEU A 276 17.07 1.42 -3.52
C LEU A 276 17.44 2.58 -2.59
N ALA A 277 16.47 3.43 -2.26
CA ALA A 277 16.66 4.56 -1.36
C ALA A 277 17.05 4.12 0.06
N GLY A 278 16.35 3.13 0.62
CA GLY A 278 16.63 2.56 1.93
C GLY A 278 18.04 1.96 1.99
N TRP A 279 18.40 1.14 1.00
CA TRP A 279 19.72 0.53 0.91
C TRP A 279 20.85 1.57 0.85
N LEU A 280 20.71 2.57 -0.04
CA LEU A 280 21.71 3.63 -0.21
C LEU A 280 21.86 4.48 1.06
N THR A 281 20.74 4.78 1.72
CA THR A 281 20.74 5.57 2.96
C THR A 281 21.42 4.80 4.09
N THR A 282 21.11 3.52 4.28
CA THR A 282 21.78 2.72 5.33
C THR A 282 23.27 2.55 5.07
N GLY A 283 23.68 2.33 3.82
CA GLY A 283 25.11 2.25 3.49
C GLY A 283 25.83 3.59 3.67
N TRP A 284 25.17 4.72 3.37
CA TRP A 284 25.71 6.05 3.65
C TRP A 284 25.87 6.31 5.15
N ILE A 285 24.84 6.01 5.95
CA ILE A 285 24.87 6.14 7.42
C ILE A 285 25.97 5.26 7.98
N SER A 286 26.01 3.97 7.61
CA SER A 286 27.03 3.03 8.10
C SER A 286 28.44 3.57 7.91
N ARG A 287 28.72 4.17 6.74
CA ARG A 287 30.04 4.75 6.46
C ARG A 287 30.34 6.00 7.31
N ARG A 288 29.34 6.81 7.63
CA ARG A 288 29.51 7.98 8.51
C ARG A 288 29.75 7.59 9.97
N LEU A 289 29.28 6.41 10.36
CA LEU A 289 29.48 5.87 11.69
C LEU A 289 30.77 5.03 11.80
N GLU A 290 31.39 4.63 10.68
CA GLU A 290 32.73 4.00 10.67
C GLU A 290 33.77 4.99 11.24
N GLY A 291 34.04 4.89 12.54
CA GLY A 291 34.99 5.73 13.28
C GLY A 291 34.42 6.30 14.59
N ASN A 292 33.11 6.35 14.71
CA ASN A 292 32.43 6.78 15.93
C ASN A 292 31.97 5.53 16.69
N GLY A 293 32.30 5.44 17.98
CA GLY A 293 32.05 4.26 18.82
C GLY A 293 30.58 3.78 18.90
N PRO A 294 30.28 2.76 19.72
CA PRO A 294 28.96 2.08 19.77
C PRO A 294 27.74 3.00 19.99
N ALA A 295 27.94 4.21 20.55
CA ALA A 295 26.92 5.26 20.66
C ALA A 295 26.23 5.61 19.32
N SER A 296 26.91 5.38 18.21
CA SER A 296 26.42 5.65 16.85
C SER A 296 25.31 4.70 16.40
N VAL A 297 25.36 3.44 16.84
CA VAL A 297 24.38 2.41 16.49
C VAL A 297 23.05 2.66 17.22
N ALA A 298 23.13 3.21 18.44
CA ALA A 298 21.97 3.60 19.24
C ALA A 298 21.15 4.74 18.61
N ALA A 299 21.73 5.56 17.72
CA ALA A 299 21.01 6.64 17.03
C ALA A 299 20.20 6.16 15.81
N VAL A 300 20.55 5.00 15.22
CA VAL A 300 19.91 4.47 14.01
C VAL A 300 18.73 3.55 14.35
N LEU A 301 18.78 2.84 15.47
CA LEU A 301 17.70 1.96 15.94
C LEU A 301 16.36 2.69 16.16
N PRO A 302 16.30 3.89 16.77
CA PRO A 302 15.05 4.63 16.96
C PRO A 302 14.37 4.96 15.64
N ALA A 303 15.14 5.40 14.63
CA ALA A 303 14.67 5.68 13.26
C ALA A 303 13.78 4.58 12.69
N TRP A 304 14.24 3.37 12.94
CA TRP A 304 13.67 2.14 12.43
C TRP A 304 12.46 1.69 13.21
N LEU A 305 12.48 1.94 14.52
CA LEU A 305 11.33 1.79 15.39
C LEU A 305 10.25 2.85 15.10
N VAL A 306 10.56 4.03 14.51
CA VAL A 306 9.54 4.94 13.94
C VAL A 306 8.97 4.37 12.64
N ALA A 307 9.86 3.84 11.78
CA ALA A 307 9.51 3.49 10.42
C ALA A 307 8.55 2.30 10.39
N LEU A 308 8.78 1.26 11.19
CA LEU A 308 7.91 0.07 11.23
C LEU A 308 6.43 0.41 11.50
N PRO A 309 6.10 1.19 12.55
CA PRO A 309 4.74 1.62 12.81
C PRO A 309 4.16 2.61 11.77
N LEU A 310 4.97 3.50 11.19
CA LEU A 310 4.51 4.33 10.07
C LEU A 310 4.15 3.47 8.85
N THR A 311 4.82 2.33 8.64
CA THR A 311 4.45 1.39 7.56
C THR A 311 3.08 0.78 7.85
N TYR A 312 2.79 0.51 9.12
CA TYR A 312 1.47 0.04 9.56
C TYR A 312 0.39 1.11 9.32
N ALA A 313 0.67 2.38 9.62
CA ALA A 313 -0.27 3.49 9.43
C ALA A 313 -0.52 3.88 7.95
N VAL A 314 0.44 3.61 7.06
CA VAL A 314 0.36 3.98 5.63
C VAL A 314 -0.19 2.83 4.76
N LEU A 315 -0.21 1.59 5.26
CA LEU A 315 -0.94 0.52 4.60
C LEU A 315 -2.45 0.80 4.78
N PRO A 316 -3.19 1.13 3.72
CA PRO A 316 -4.61 1.46 3.84
C PRO A 316 -5.33 0.26 4.47
N LEU A 317 -5.88 0.50 5.66
CA LEU A 317 -6.79 -0.41 6.35
C LEU A 317 -8.06 -0.48 5.51
N ASN A 318 -8.15 -1.47 4.61
CA ASN A 318 -9.33 -1.66 3.78
C ASN A 318 -9.86 -3.06 4.00
N GLU A 319 -10.74 -3.20 5.00
CA GLU A 319 -11.37 -4.47 5.36
C GLU A 319 -12.58 -4.82 4.47
N GLN A 320 -13.04 -3.96 3.57
CA GLN A 320 -14.39 -4.10 3.01
C GLN A 320 -14.58 -4.20 1.50
N VAL A 321 -13.52 -4.41 0.70
CA VAL A 321 -13.78 -4.84 -0.69
C VAL A 321 -13.65 -6.36 -0.74
N GLY A 322 -14.80 -7.04 -0.79
CA GLY A 322 -14.97 -8.50 -0.83
C GLY A 322 -14.40 -9.19 -2.08
N ARG A 323 -13.18 -8.82 -2.50
CA ARG A 323 -12.36 -9.46 -3.54
C ARG A 323 -11.24 -10.29 -2.89
N PRO A 324 -11.53 -11.43 -2.23
CA PRO A 324 -10.49 -12.18 -1.54
C PRO A 324 -9.39 -12.74 -2.46
N TRP A 325 -9.58 -12.78 -3.79
CA TRP A 325 -8.58 -13.35 -4.72
C TRP A 325 -7.92 -12.39 -5.72
N GLU A 326 -8.52 -11.23 -6.06
CA GLU A 326 -7.91 -10.30 -7.05
C GLU A 326 -7.02 -9.21 -6.41
N GLU A 327 -7.21 -8.91 -5.12
CA GLU A 327 -6.44 -7.87 -4.41
C GLU A 327 -5.54 -8.45 -3.28
N GLY A 328 -5.47 -9.78 -3.17
CA GLY A 328 -4.83 -10.49 -2.05
C GLY A 328 -3.34 -10.19 -1.83
N ILE A 329 -2.64 -9.61 -2.81
CA ILE A 329 -1.23 -9.22 -2.66
C ILE A 329 -1.06 -7.96 -1.79
N PHE A 330 -2.06 -7.08 -1.71
CA PHE A 330 -2.03 -5.92 -0.81
C PHE A 330 -2.65 -6.20 0.57
N VAL A 331 -3.61 -7.11 0.65
CA VAL A 331 -4.44 -7.31 1.86
C VAL A 331 -3.92 -8.45 2.77
N GLY A 332 -3.15 -9.41 2.24
CA GLY A 332 -2.76 -10.63 3.00
C GLY A 332 -1.86 -10.42 4.22
N LEU A 333 -1.07 -9.33 4.26
CA LEU A 333 -0.29 -8.96 5.45
C LEU A 333 -1.14 -8.15 6.46
N HIS A 334 -2.18 -7.48 5.98
CA HIS A 334 -3.07 -6.61 6.74
C HIS A 334 -4.12 -7.40 7.54
N ALA A 335 -4.85 -8.34 6.92
CA ALA A 335 -5.90 -9.12 7.61
C ALA A 335 -5.38 -9.92 8.82
N ARG A 336 -4.10 -10.32 8.80
CA ARG A 336 -3.45 -11.05 9.90
C ARG A 336 -2.89 -10.15 11.01
N LEU A 337 -2.70 -8.87 10.75
CA LEU A 337 -2.18 -7.90 11.73
C LEU A 337 -3.28 -6.98 12.29
N ALA A 338 -4.32 -6.68 11.51
CA ALA A 338 -5.48 -5.86 11.93
C ALA A 338 -6.45 -6.62 12.84
N SER A 339 -6.48 -7.95 12.79
CA SER A 339 -7.19 -8.81 13.76
C SER A 339 -6.63 -8.74 15.19
N TRP A 340 -5.66 -7.86 15.43
CA TRP A 340 -5.05 -7.57 16.73
C TRP A 340 -5.28 -6.09 17.12
N PRO A 341 -6.55 -5.64 17.26
CA PRO A 341 -6.89 -4.22 17.42
C PRO A 341 -6.21 -3.52 18.60
N ASP A 342 -5.94 -4.24 19.71
CA ASP A 342 -5.33 -3.67 20.91
C ASP A 342 -3.82 -3.35 20.79
N LEU A 343 -3.11 -3.91 19.80
CA LEU A 343 -1.66 -3.74 19.67
C LEU A 343 -1.29 -2.56 18.75
N GLY A 344 -2.11 -2.25 17.76
CA GLY A 344 -1.86 -1.19 16.79
C GLY A 344 -2.07 0.22 17.36
N PHE A 345 -3.12 0.44 18.14
CA PHE A 345 -3.45 1.79 18.63
C PHE A 345 -2.72 2.16 19.92
N THR A 346 -2.62 1.23 20.88
CA THR A 346 -2.12 1.51 22.24
C THR A 346 -0.60 1.49 22.34
N VAL A 347 0.08 0.68 21.53
CA VAL A 347 1.53 0.49 21.60
C VAL A 347 2.26 1.19 20.46
N LEU A 348 1.75 1.11 19.23
CA LEU A 348 2.46 1.61 18.05
C LEU A 348 2.46 3.15 17.94
N ASN A 349 1.34 3.82 18.23
CA ASN A 349 1.23 5.29 18.14
C ASN A 349 2.17 6.08 19.08
N PRO A 350 2.25 5.80 20.39
CA PRO A 350 3.20 6.51 21.26
C PRO A 350 4.65 6.22 20.87
N VAL A 351 4.95 5.03 20.34
CA VAL A 351 6.28 4.69 19.82
C VAL A 351 6.62 5.50 18.56
N ILE A 352 5.67 5.72 17.64
CA ILE A 352 5.86 6.63 16.49
C ILE A 352 6.20 8.04 16.95
N VAL A 353 5.40 8.60 17.87
CA VAL A 353 5.55 9.99 18.32
C VAL A 353 6.89 10.18 19.04
N LEU A 354 7.22 9.29 19.97
CA LEU A 354 8.50 9.33 20.69
C LEU A 354 9.69 9.17 19.74
N ALA A 355 9.57 8.29 18.75
CA ALA A 355 10.64 8.05 17.82
C ALA A 355 10.79 9.23 16.82
N LEU A 356 9.72 9.91 16.37
CA LEU A 356 9.80 11.14 15.57
C LEU A 356 10.50 12.28 16.33
N ILE A 357 10.17 12.45 17.62
CA ILE A 357 10.80 13.46 18.49
C ILE A 357 12.30 13.17 18.68
N ALA A 358 12.68 11.89 18.81
CA ALA A 358 14.07 11.48 18.95
C ALA A 358 14.87 11.57 17.62
N PHE A 359 14.20 11.47 16.47
CA PHE A 359 14.87 11.33 15.18
C PHE A 359 15.44 12.63 14.60
N GLY A 360 14.73 13.75 14.76
CA GLY A 360 15.18 15.07 14.30
C GLY A 360 16.56 15.47 14.86
N PRO A 361 16.77 15.42 16.18
CA PRO A 361 18.06 15.72 16.80
C PRO A 361 19.18 14.76 16.39
N ALA A 362 18.89 13.45 16.27
CA ALA A 362 19.88 12.45 15.88
C ALA A 362 20.42 12.68 14.46
N LEU A 363 19.55 13.05 13.51
CA LEU A 363 19.95 13.42 12.14
C LEU A 363 20.83 14.68 12.12
N ILE A 364 20.51 15.68 12.94
CA ILE A 364 21.31 16.91 13.08
C ILE A 364 22.69 16.58 13.66
N VAL A 365 22.79 15.70 14.66
CA VAL A 365 24.07 15.28 15.25
C VAL A 365 24.91 14.51 14.23
N VAL A 366 24.33 13.59 13.45
CA VAL A 366 25.05 12.85 12.40
C VAL A 366 25.47 13.77 11.25
N ALA A 367 24.65 14.75 10.86
CA ALA A 367 24.98 15.71 9.82
C ALA A 367 26.04 16.73 10.27
N SER A 368 26.04 17.09 11.56
CA SER A 368 26.96 18.07 12.16
C SER A 368 28.28 17.48 12.66
N ALA A 369 28.38 16.14 12.74
CA ALA A 369 29.65 15.43 12.90
C ALA A 369 30.54 15.69 11.66
N ARG A 370 31.21 16.84 11.66
CA ARG A 370 32.29 17.15 10.72
C ARG A 370 33.33 16.05 10.88
N ARG A 371 33.82 15.51 9.76
CA ARG A 371 35.11 14.83 9.78
C ARG A 371 36.07 15.80 10.45
N THR A 372 36.60 15.42 11.60
CA THR A 372 37.87 15.99 12.06
C THR A 372 38.78 15.90 10.84
N PRO A 373 39.24 17.03 10.28
CA PRO A 373 40.14 17.01 9.13
C PRO A 373 41.24 16.06 9.53
N ASP A 374 41.44 15.01 8.71
CA ASP A 374 42.39 13.94 8.97
C ASP A 374 43.63 14.59 9.54
N GLY A 375 43.82 14.42 10.86
CA GLY A 375 44.96 15.00 11.56
C GLY A 375 46.15 14.59 10.72
N GLU A 376 46.89 15.59 10.22
CA GLU A 376 48.05 15.38 9.36
C GLU A 376 48.78 14.17 9.91
N ILE A 377 48.68 13.03 9.22
CA ILE A 377 49.45 11.86 9.61
C ILE A 377 50.87 12.37 9.49
N PRO A 378 51.67 12.44 10.57
CA PRO A 378 53.03 12.96 10.50
C PRO A 378 53.88 11.91 9.77
N TRP A 379 53.74 11.85 8.45
CA TRP A 379 54.63 11.09 7.59
C TRP A 379 55.94 11.86 7.36
N ALA A 380 56.01 13.11 7.81
CA ALA A 380 57.16 14.00 7.65
C ALA A 380 58.32 13.77 8.64
N ASP A 381 58.16 12.93 9.68
CA ASP A 381 59.21 12.64 10.67
C ASP A 381 59.77 11.20 10.59
N ARG A 382 59.62 10.51 9.45
CA ARG A 382 60.44 9.31 9.20
C ARG A 382 61.83 9.76 8.75
N ASP A 383 62.73 9.73 9.73
CA ASP A 383 64.17 9.80 9.60
C ASP A 383 64.68 9.07 8.32
N PRO A 384 65.37 9.76 7.40
CA PRO A 384 65.90 9.16 6.18
C PRO A 384 67.14 8.28 6.39
N SER A 385 67.49 7.91 7.63
CA SER A 385 68.64 7.06 7.94
C SER A 385 68.29 5.56 8.06
N PHE A 386 67.84 4.93 6.97
CA PHE A 386 67.87 3.46 6.81
C PHE A 386 68.11 3.01 5.38
#